data_AF-A0A0S4LMD0-F1
#
_entry.id   AF-A0A0S4LMD0-F1
#
_cell.length_a   1.000
_cell.length_b   1.000
_cell.length_c   1.000
_cell.angle_alpha   90.00
_cell.angle_beta   90.00
_cell.angle_gamma   90.00
#
_symmetry.space_group_name_H-M   'P 1'
#
loop_
_entity.id
_entity.type
_entity.pdbx_description
1 polymer ?
#
loop_
_entity_poly.entity_id
_entity_poly.type
_entity_poly.pdbx_seq_one_letter_code
_entity_poly.pdbx_strand_id
1 'polypeptide(L)' 'MSNGDLNWIANFIWGIADDVLRDLYVRGKYRDVILPMTVLRRLDAVLEPTKQAVLDMKSS' A
#
# COMPACT_ATOMS: atom_id res chain seq x y z
N MET A 1 7.52 2.41 -18.11
CA MET A 1 8.16 2.74 -16.83
C MET A 1 9.63 2.40 -16.96
N SER A 2 10.51 3.38 -16.80
CA SER A 2 11.96 3.21 -16.86
C SER A 2 12.42 2.45 -15.62
N ASN A 3 13.47 1.63 -15.71
CA ASN A 3 13.99 0.91 -14.54
C ASN A 3 14.44 1.86 -13.40
N GLY A 4 14.82 3.10 -13.75
CA GLY A 4 15.11 4.16 -12.78
C GLY A 4 13.89 4.61 -11.96
N ASP A 5 12.69 4.61 -12.55
CA ASP A 5 11.45 5.04 -11.88
C ASP A 5 11.06 4.05 -10.78
N LEU A 6 11.21 2.75 -11.05
CA LEU A 6 10.92 1.69 -10.08
C LEU A 6 11.86 1.72 -8.87
N ASN A 7 13.16 1.94 -9.10
CA ASN A 7 14.14 2.06 -8.03
C ASN A 7 13.89 3.29 -7.16
N TRP A 8 13.50 4.41 -7.76
CA TRP A 8 13.15 5.61 -7.00
C TRP A 8 11.90 5.39 -6.13
N ILE A 9 10.84 4.80 -6.70
CA ILE A 9 9.61 4.46 -5.95
C ILE A 9 9.93 3.52 -4.78
N ALA A 10 10.73 2.48 -5.03
CA ALA A 10 11.12 1.53 -3.99
C ALA A 10 11.89 2.22 -2.85
N ASN A 11 12.87 3.07 -3.17
CA ASN A 11 13.64 3.81 -2.17
C ASN A 11 12.77 4.81 -1.38
N PHE A 12 11.82 5.48 -2.04
CA PHE A 12 10.88 6.39 -1.38
C PHE A 12 9.98 5.64 -0.38
N ILE A 13 9.45 4.47 -0.76
CA ILE A 13 8.63 3.62 0.11
C ILE A 13 9.44 3.12 1.31
N TRP A 14 10.66 2.64 1.08
CA TRP A 14 11.55 2.18 2.18
C TRP A 14 11.96 3.33 3.11
N GLY A 15 12.20 4.53 2.57
CA GLY A 15 12.51 5.73 3.36
C GLY A 15 11.38 6.13 4.31
N ILE A 16 10.13 6.15 3.84
CA ILE A 16 8.97 6.44 4.70
C ILE A 16 8.80 5.36 5.79
N ALA A 17 8.97 4.09 5.43
CA ALA A 17 8.88 2.99 6.38
C ALA A 17 9.97 3.09 7.46
N ASP A 18 11.19 3.45 7.07
CA ASP A 18 12.30 3.66 8.00
C ASP A 18 12.08 4.90 8.88
N ASP A 19 11.58 6.01 8.35
CA ASP A 19 11.39 7.27 9.10
C ASP A 19 10.21 7.22 10.08
N VAL A 20 9.12 6.55 9.73
CA VAL A 20 7.89 6.57 10.55
C VAL A 20 7.81 5.39 11.51
N LEU A 21 8.42 4.25 11.19
CA LEU A 21 8.12 2.99 11.90
C LEU A 21 9.30 2.40 12.67
N ARG A 22 10.54 2.85 12.40
CA ARG A 22 11.75 2.26 12.97
C ARG A 22 11.90 2.49 14.50
N ASP A 23 11.33 3.58 15.03
CA ASP A 23 11.34 3.88 16.47
C ASP A 23 10.01 3.58 17.18
N LEU A 24 8.93 3.31 16.43
CA LEU A 24 7.61 3.00 16.97
C LEU A 24 7.31 1.50 17.04
N TYR A 25 7.92 0.69 16.17
CA TYR A 25 7.65 -0.74 16.08
C TYR A 25 8.94 -1.57 15.99
N VAL A 26 9.05 -2.59 16.85
CA VAL A 26 10.08 -3.64 16.71
C VAL A 26 9.98 -4.27 15.31
N ARG A 27 11.11 -4.60 14.69
CA ARG A 27 11.18 -5.14 13.30
C ARG A 27 10.16 -6.26 12.99
N GLY A 28 9.80 -7.07 13.98
CA GLY A 28 8.77 -8.12 13.84
C GLY A 28 7.33 -7.60 13.67
N LYS A 29 6.98 -6.46 14.27
CA LYS A 29 5.64 -5.85 14.24
C LYS A 29 5.35 -5.09 12.95
N TYR A 30 6.37 -4.64 12.23
CA TYR A 30 6.19 -3.93 10.95
C TYR A 30 5.39 -4.76 9.93
N ARG A 31 5.67 -6.07 9.88
CA ARG A 31 4.99 -7.01 9.00
C ARG A 31 3.47 -7.03 9.23
N ASP A 32 3.05 -6.95 10.49
CA ASP A 32 1.64 -6.98 10.88
C ASP A 32 0.87 -5.75 10.37
N VAL A 33 1.57 -4.66 10.06
CA VAL A 33 0.97 -3.41 9.54
C VAL A 33 1.07 -3.33 8.03
N ILE A 34 2.25 -3.59 7.45
CA ILE A 34 2.47 -3.41 6.02
C ILE A 34 1.70 -4.43 5.17
N LEU A 35 1.55 -5.68 5.65
CA LEU A 35 0.83 -6.72 4.91
C LEU A 35 -0.66 -6.39 4.70
N PRO A 36 -1.47 -6.10 5.75
CA PRO A 36 -2.87 -5.74 5.52
C PRO A 36 -3.02 -4.48 4.68
N MET A 37 -2.15 -3.47 4.87
CA MET A 37 -2.18 -2.25 4.04
C MET A 37 -1.88 -2.53 2.56
N THR A 38 -0.92 -3.43 2.28
CA THR A 38 -0.62 -3.87 0.91
C THR A 38 -1.79 -4.61 0.28
N VAL A 39 -2.46 -5.49 1.04
CA VAL A 39 -3.66 -6.21 0.57
C VAL A 39 -4.79 -5.22 0.27
N LEU A 40 -5.06 -4.26 1.15
CA LEU A 40 -6.08 -3.23 0.92
C LEU A 40 -5.78 -2.40 -0.33
N ARG A 41 -4.53 -1.96 -0.50
CA ARG A 41 -4.14 -1.20 -1.70
C ARG A 41 -4.29 -2.04 -2.97
N ARG A 42 -3.95 -3.32 -2.92
CA ARG A 42 -4.11 -4.21 -4.07
C ARG A 42 -5.58 -4.41 -4.42
N LEU A 43 -6.44 -4.60 -3.42
CA LEU A 43 -7.88 -4.71 -3.60
C LEU A 43 -8.45 -3.43 -4.25
N ASP A 44 -8.09 -2.27 -3.71
CA ASP A 44 -8.49 -0.96 -4.25
C ASP A 44 -8.05 -0.77 -5.71
N ALA A 45 -6.79 -1.10 -6.04
CA ALA A 45 -6.27 -1.00 -7.41
C ALA A 45 -6.97 -1.96 -8.40
N VAL A 46 -7.40 -3.15 -7.94
CA VAL A 46 -8.14 -4.11 -8.78
C VAL A 46 -9.57 -3.63 -9.01
N LEU A 47 -10.18 -2.98 -8.02
CA LEU A 47 -11.54 -2.45 -8.10
C LEU A 47 -11.62 -1.06 -8.73
N GLU A 48 -10.49 -0.39 -8.95
CA GLU A 48 -10.41 0.96 -9.51
C GLU A 48 -11.19 1.12 -10.84
N PRO A 49 -11.13 0.19 -11.82
CA PRO A 49 -11.92 0.28 -13.05
C PRO A 49 -13.43 0.12 -12.84
N THR A 50 -13.85 -0.55 -11.76
CA THR A 50 -15.25 -0.88 -11.46
C THR A 50 -15.78 -0.15 -10.23
N LYS A 51 -15.10 0.91 -9.80
CA LYS A 51 -15.38 1.60 -8.52
C LYS A 51 -16.83 2.05 -8.38
N GLN A 52 -17.41 2.61 -9.44
CA GLN A 52 -18.80 3.06 -9.43
C GLN A 52 -19.78 1.91 -9.21
N ALA A 53 -19.61 0.80 -9.94
CA ALA A 53 -20.45 -0.39 -9.79
C ALA A 53 -20.40 -0.99 -8.38
N VAL A 54 -19.23 -0.95 -7.71
CA VAL A 54 -19.07 -1.39 -6.32
C VAL A 54 -19.82 -0.48 -5.34
N LEU A 55 -19.77 0.84 -5.55
CA LEU A 55 -20.49 1.81 -4.72
C LEU A 55 -22.02 1.68 -4.89
N ASP A 56 -22.47 1.47 -6.11
CA ASP A 56 -23.88 1.30 -6.44
C ASP A 56 -24.44 0.01 -5.82
N MET A 57 -23.65 -1.08 -5.81
CA MET A 57 -24.02 -2.35 -5.15
C MET A 57 -24.31 -2.20 -3.65
N LYS A 58 -23.57 -1.34 -2.93
CA LYS A 58 -23.79 -1.08 -1.49
C LYS A 58 -25.09 -0.30 -1.21
N SER A 59 -25.60 0.41 -2.22
CA SER A 59 -26.74 1.33 -2.10
C SER A 59 -28.10 0.63 -2.23
N SER A 60 -28.09 -0.65 -2.65
CA SER A 60 -29.26 -1.54 -2.75
C SER A 60 -29.31 -2.50 -1.58
#